data_AF-K0RP13-F1
#
_entry.id   AF-K0RP13-F1
#
_cell.length_a   1.000
_cell.length_b   1.000
_cell.length_c   1.000
_cell.angle_alpha   90.00
_cell.angle_beta   90.00
_cell.angle_gamma   90.00
#
_symmetry.space_group_name_H-M   'P 1'
#
loop_
_entity.id
_entity.type
_entity.pdbx_description
1 polymer ?
#
loop_
_entity_poly.entity_id
_entity_poly.type
_entity_poly.pdbx_seq_one_letter_code
_entity_poly.pdbx_strand_id
1 'polypeptide(L)'
;MQGSADARHNLGCSEVRMGNSNRAVRHFLISAKMGHKDSVETIKIAFMAGLATKEQYAQALKGYQDAVEEMKSHDRDEAKRLRDGLGK
;
A
#
# COMPACT_ATOMS: atom_id res chain seq x y z
N MET A 1 1.74 13.07 3.81
CA MET A 1 2.48 11.87 3.34
C MET A 1 2.76 11.97 1.85
N GLN A 2 3.99 12.27 1.42
CA GLN A 2 4.37 12.42 -0.01
C GLN A 2 5.22 11.25 -0.54
N GLY A 3 4.80 10.01 -0.27
CA GLY A 3 5.30 8.86 -1.04
C GLY A 3 4.22 8.48 -2.04
N SER A 4 4.42 8.68 -3.34
CA SER A 4 3.44 8.15 -4.31
C SER A 4 3.45 6.62 -4.20
N ALA A 5 2.30 6.03 -3.85
CA ALA A 5 2.17 4.59 -3.75
C ALA A 5 2.41 3.92 -5.11
N ASP A 6 2.06 4.60 -6.20
CA ASP A 6 2.34 4.20 -7.58
C ASP A 6 3.83 4.17 -7.91
N ALA A 7 4.61 5.15 -7.43
CA ALA A 7 6.06 5.17 -7.63
C ALA A 7 6.72 3.93 -7.00
N ARG A 8 6.28 3.52 -5.81
CA ARG A 8 6.77 2.30 -5.14
C ARG A 8 6.29 1.03 -5.84
N HIS A 9 5.07 1.01 -6.36
CA HIS A 9 4.57 -0.09 -7.17
C HIS A 9 5.42 -0.28 -8.44
N ASN A 10 5.69 0.80 -9.18
CA ASN A 10 6.50 0.78 -10.40
C ASN A 10 7.96 0.33 -10.15
N LEU A 11 8.52 0.69 -8.99
CA LEU A 11 9.83 0.22 -8.57
C LEU A 11 9.82 -1.29 -8.34
N GLY A 12 8.77 -1.82 -7.72
CA GLY A 12 8.57 -3.26 -7.59
C GLY A 12 8.50 -3.98 -8.94
N CYS A 13 7.72 -3.45 -9.89
CA CYS A 13 7.63 -4.00 -11.25
C CYS A 13 8.98 -4.01 -11.98
N SER A 14 9.79 -2.96 -11.80
CA SER A 14 11.15 -2.90 -12.35
C SER A 14 12.06 -3.99 -11.78
N GLU A 15 12.00 -4.22 -10.46
CA GLU A 15 12.78 -5.29 -9.80
C GLU A 15 12.33 -6.70 -10.25
N VAL A 16 11.02 -6.93 -10.45
CA VAL A 16 10.54 -8.21 -11.04
C VAL A 16 11.14 -8.43 -12.42
N ARG A 17 11.19 -7.39 -13.26
CA ARG A 17 11.79 -7.47 -14.60
C ARG A 17 13.29 -7.78 -14.56
N MET A 18 13.98 -7.34 -13.51
CA MET A 18 15.40 -7.65 -13.27
C MET A 18 15.62 -9.01 -12.59
N GLY A 19 14.56 -9.77 -12.28
CA GLY A 19 14.63 -11.06 -11.59
C GLY A 19 14.80 -10.96 -10.06
N ASN A 20 14.73 -9.74 -9.50
CA ASN A 20 14.95 -9.48 -8.08
C ASN A 20 13.64 -9.56 -7.28
N SER A 21 13.01 -10.74 -7.27
CA SER A 21 11.69 -10.95 -6.64
C SER A 21 11.64 -10.55 -5.16
N ASN A 22 12.70 -10.80 -4.38
CA ASN A 22 12.76 -10.40 -2.97
C ASN A 22 12.73 -8.87 -2.76
N ARG A 23 13.38 -8.11 -3.65
CA ARG A 23 13.36 -6.63 -3.59
C ARG A 23 12.02 -6.11 -4.09
N ALA A 24 11.46 -6.71 -5.13
CA ALA A 24 10.14 -6.38 -5.63
C ALA A 24 9.06 -6.48 -4.54
N VAL A 25 9.02 -7.59 -3.79
CA VAL A 25 8.05 -7.80 -2.70
C VAL A 25 8.16 -6.73 -1.61
N ARG A 26 9.38 -6.25 -1.28
CA ARG A 26 9.55 -5.14 -0.33
C ARG A 26 8.93 -3.84 -0.86
N HIS A 27 9.10 -3.54 -2.14
CA HIS A 27 8.51 -2.34 -2.75
C HIS A 27 6.98 -2.40 -2.76
N PHE A 28 6.41 -3.55 -3.14
CA PHE A 28 4.97 -3.76 -3.09
C PHE A 28 4.43 -3.70 -1.65
N LEU A 29 5.15 -4.21 -0.65
CA LEU A 29 4.73 -4.17 0.75
C LEU A 29 4.54 -2.73 1.24
N ILE A 30 5.46 -1.85 0.86
CA ILE A 30 5.38 -0.45 1.26
C ILE A 30 4.23 0.24 0.52
N SER A 31 4.04 -0.03 -0.78
CA SER A 31 2.92 0.51 -1.55
C SER A 31 1.55 0.03 -1.03
N ALA A 32 1.44 -1.25 -0.66
CA ALA A 32 0.26 -1.83 -0.01
C ALA A 32 -0.06 -1.14 1.33
N LYS A 33 0.96 -0.88 2.16
CA LYS A 33 0.83 -0.10 3.42
C LYS A 33 0.41 1.35 3.22
N MET A 34 0.37 1.85 1.99
CA MET A 34 -0.15 3.17 1.64
C MET A 34 -1.55 3.11 1.02
N GLY A 35 -2.19 1.93 1.02
CA GLY A 35 -3.53 1.74 0.47
C GLY A 35 -3.56 1.42 -1.03
N HIS A 36 -2.44 0.99 -1.63
CA HIS A 36 -2.42 0.61 -3.05
C HIS A 36 -2.82 -0.85 -3.23
N LYS A 37 -3.99 -1.07 -3.83
CA LYS A 37 -4.60 -2.40 -3.97
C LYS A 37 -3.81 -3.31 -4.91
N ASP A 38 -3.30 -2.79 -6.03
CA ASP A 38 -2.60 -3.61 -7.03
C ASP A 38 -1.28 -4.18 -6.47
N SER A 39 -0.64 -3.46 -5.56
CA SER A 39 0.51 -3.97 -4.81
C SER A 39 0.16 -5.17 -3.93
N VAL A 40 -1.03 -5.19 -3.30
CA VAL A 40 -1.50 -6.35 -2.52
C VAL A 40 -1.73 -7.56 -3.43
N GLU A 41 -2.35 -7.33 -4.59
CA GLU A 41 -2.61 -8.39 -5.57
C GLU A 41 -1.31 -8.96 -6.14
N THR A 42 -0.32 -8.10 -6.39
CA THR A 42 1.01 -8.54 -6.86
C THR A 42 1.73 -9.39 -5.82
N ILE A 43 1.63 -9.05 -4.53
CA ILE A 43 2.19 -9.88 -3.44
C ILE A 43 1.45 -11.21 -3.33
N LYS A 44 0.13 -11.24 -3.55
CA LYS A 44 -0.64 -12.48 -3.59
C LYS A 44 -0.14 -13.42 -4.71
N ILE A 45 0.09 -12.88 -5.91
CA ILE A 45 0.66 -13.64 -7.03
C ILE A 45 2.06 -14.14 -6.68
N ALA A 46 2.90 -13.29 -6.10
CA ALA A 46 4.24 -13.69 -5.65
C ALA A 46 4.20 -14.79 -4.58
N PHE A 47 3.23 -14.74 -3.66
CA PHE A 47 3.03 -15.79 -2.66
C PHE A 47 2.59 -17.12 -3.30
N MET A 48 1.66 -17.08 -4.25
CA MET A 48 1.23 -18.27 -5.01
C MET A 48 2.36 -18.87 -5.84
N ALA A 49 3.28 -18.04 -6.32
CA ALA A 49 4.48 -18.47 -7.06
C ALA A 49 5.65 -18.93 -6.16
N GLY A 50 5.49 -18.90 -4.82
CA GLY A 50 6.55 -19.25 -3.87
C GLY A 50 7.67 -18.21 -3.74
N LEU A 51 7.49 -17.01 -4.29
CA LEU A 51 8.46 -15.90 -4.26
C LEU A 51 8.28 -14.97 -3.05
N ALA A 52 7.12 -15.03 -2.40
CA ALA A 52 6.83 -14.30 -1.17
C ALA A 52 6.38 -15.27 -0.06
N THR A 53 6.59 -14.88 1.19
CA THR A 53 6.17 -15.69 2.35
C THR A 53 4.73 -15.36 2.76
N LYS A 54 4.11 -16.28 3.51
CA LYS A 54 2.77 -16.07 4.09
C LYS A 54 2.72 -14.82 4.99
N GLU A 55 3.79 -14.58 5.74
CA GLU A 55 3.91 -13.38 6.58
C GLU A 55 3.93 -12.10 5.76
N GLN A 56 4.66 -12.06 4.65
CA GLN A 56 4.67 -10.89 3.76
C GLN A 56 3.28 -10.61 3.18
N TYR A 57 2.56 -11.65 2.76
CA TYR A 57 1.20 -11.48 2.28
C TYR A 57 0.25 -10.98 3.38
N ALA A 58 0.33 -11.54 4.59
CA ALA A 58 -0.47 -11.09 5.74
C ALA A 58 -0.16 -9.63 6.12
N GLN A 59 1.12 -9.23 6.09
CA GLN A 59 1.55 -7.86 6.36
C GLN A 59 1.03 -6.87 5.30
N ALA A 60 0.98 -7.28 4.03
CA ALA A 60 0.42 -6.46 2.96
C ALA A 60 -1.07 -6.19 3.17
N LEU A 61 -1.83 -7.24 3.49
CA LEU A 61 -3.27 -7.13 3.78
C LEU A 61 -3.54 -6.23 4.99
N LYS A 62 -2.82 -6.47 6.10
CA LYS A 62 -2.96 -5.66 7.31
C LYS A 62 -2.63 -4.19 7.05
N GLY A 63 -1.51 -3.93 6.35
CA GLY A 63 -1.08 -2.58 6.02
C GLY A 63 -2.04 -1.83 5.10
N TYR A 64 -2.61 -2.53 4.11
CA TYR A 64 -3.64 -1.97 3.24
C TYR A 64 -4.91 -1.62 4.01
N GLN A 65 -5.36 -2.51 4.89
CA GLN A 65 -6.54 -2.28 5.70
C GLN A 65 -6.35 -1.10 6.66
N ASP A 66 -5.19 -1.01 7.32
CA ASP A 66 -4.81 0.12 8.17
C ASP A 66 -4.83 1.45 7.41
N ALA A 67 -4.25 1.49 6.21
CA ALA A 67 -4.29 2.69 5.35
C ALA A 67 -5.70 3.07 4.89
N VAL A 68 -6.54 2.08 4.58
CA VAL A 68 -7.95 2.31 4.21
C VAL A 68 -8.76 2.82 5.41
N GLU A 69 -8.52 2.30 6.60
CA GLU A 69 -9.19 2.76 7.83
C GLU A 69 -8.70 4.16 8.24
N GLU A 70 -7.40 4.46 8.15
CA GLU A 70 -6.87 5.80 8.40
C GLU A 70 -7.44 6.85 7.45
N MET A 71 -7.56 6.54 6.14
CA MET A 71 -8.24 7.44 5.18
C MET A 71 -9.72 7.66 5.52
N LYS A 72 -10.36 6.71 6.20
CA LYS A 72 -11.75 6.88 6.68
C LYS A 72 -11.81 7.65 7.99
N SER A 73 -10.80 7.53 8.86
CA SER A 73 -10.84 7.96 10.26
C SER A 73 -10.28 9.37 10.50
N HIS A 74 -9.21 9.79 9.81
CA HIS A 74 -8.47 10.99 10.24
C HIS A 74 -8.73 12.27 9.42
N ASP A 75 -8.87 12.20 8.09
CA ASP A 75 -8.95 13.41 7.25
C ASP A 75 -10.38 13.91 6.96
N ARG A 76 -11.43 13.09 7.17
CA ARG A 76 -12.80 13.45 6.75
C ARG A 76 -13.61 14.17 7.82
N ASP A 77 -13.48 13.82 9.09
CA ASP A 77 -14.30 14.44 10.14
C ASP A 77 -13.73 15.80 10.56
N GLU A 78 -12.41 15.92 10.64
CA GLU A 78 -11.74 17.16 11.07
C GLU A 78 -11.70 18.22 9.97
N ALA A 79 -11.46 17.84 8.69
CA ALA A 79 -11.54 18.77 7.57
C ALA A 79 -12.99 19.23 7.29
N LYS A 80 -14.00 18.37 7.53
CA LYS A 80 -15.42 18.76 7.41
C LYS A 80 -15.82 19.72 8.53
N ARG A 81 -15.35 19.52 9.78
CA ARG A 81 -15.56 20.46 10.89
C ARG A 81 -14.85 21.81 10.68
N LEU A 82 -13.60 21.80 10.21
CA LEU A 82 -12.87 23.04 9.88
C LEU A 82 -13.55 23.82 8.75
N ARG A 83 -14.11 23.14 7.73
CA ARG A 83 -14.85 23.78 6.64
C ARG A 83 -16.21 24.36 7.08
N ASP A 84 -16.93 23.68 7.96
CA ASP A 84 -18.23 24.15 8.48
C ASP A 84 -18.08 25.26 9.55
N GLY A 85 -16.93 25.34 10.23
CA GLY A 85 -16.64 26.32 11.27
C GLY A 85 -16.10 27.67 10.81
N LEU A 86 -15.52 27.76 9.60
CA LEU A 86 -14.93 28.99 9.04
C LEU A 86 -15.94 29.88 8.27
N GLY A 87 -17.23 29.53 8.31
CA GLY A 87 -18.31 30.24 7.61
C GLY A 87 -19.30 30.98 8.51
N LYS A 88 -18.91 31.40 9.72
CA LYS A 88 -19.69 32.29 10.59
C LYS A 88 -18.93 33.56 10.91
#